data_AF-K1TPV3-F1
#
_entry.id   AF-K1TPV3-F1
#
_cell.length_a   1.000
_cell.length_b   1.000
_cell.length_c   1.000
_cell.angle_alpha   90.00
_cell.angle_beta   90.00
_cell.angle_gamma   90.00
#
_symmetry.space_group_name_H-M   'P 1'
#
loop_
_entity.id
_entity.type
_entity.pdbx_description
1 polymer ?
#
loop_
_entity_poly.entity_id
_entity_poly.type
_entity_poly.pdbx_seq_one_letter_code
_entity_poly.pdbx_strand_id
1 'polypeptide(L)'
;KSGVIDKTGKIIINPEYDYIQIPNPSKPIFIALFDYNKDTQEYNSKVLNEKGKEILTSYKNVQAIPNNNTSSTNSYLTSILKYKQDDKYGIITIDGKTVTKPVYESIEVLEYKDEVLKVKQNDKFGLININGDVIIKPEYNSIATDSYYNQSSKYQKAGYIVNVVTEQGYRYGYINSQGKQVLDTMFTNVKRITEVKDDNNTYLITYKNGQAGILKNRSNCNRK
;
A
#
# COMPACT_ATOMS: atom_id res chain seq x y z
N LYS A 1 -9.41 -25.89 -10.65
CA LYS A 1 -9.14 -26.05 -9.21
C LYS A 1 -7.63 -26.15 -9.00
N SER A 2 -7.11 -25.68 -7.87
CA SER A 2 -5.70 -25.49 -7.56
C SER A 2 -5.32 -26.24 -6.29
N GLY A 3 -4.12 -26.81 -6.30
CA GLY A 3 -3.47 -27.50 -5.18
C GLY A 3 -2.00 -27.08 -5.08
N VAL A 4 -1.25 -27.69 -4.16
CA VAL A 4 0.18 -27.44 -3.99
C VAL A 4 0.91 -28.77 -3.99
N ILE A 5 2.01 -28.86 -4.73
CA ILE A 5 2.95 -29.97 -4.70
C ILE A 5 4.32 -29.48 -4.23
N ASP A 6 5.10 -30.35 -3.61
CA ASP A 6 6.51 -30.08 -3.35
C ASP A 6 7.39 -30.33 -4.59
N LYS A 7 8.70 -30.08 -4.46
CA LYS A 7 9.69 -30.30 -5.54
C LYS A 7 9.83 -31.76 -5.99
N THR A 8 9.33 -32.72 -5.22
CA THR A 8 9.34 -34.15 -5.54
C THR A 8 8.06 -34.59 -6.25
N GLY A 9 7.08 -33.70 -6.39
CA GLY A 9 5.76 -33.99 -6.96
C GLY A 9 4.76 -34.51 -5.94
N LYS A 10 5.11 -34.56 -4.65
CA LYS A 10 4.18 -34.97 -3.59
C LYS A 10 3.15 -33.87 -3.37
N ILE A 11 1.88 -34.26 -3.32
CA ILE A 11 0.78 -33.35 -3.00
C ILE A 11 0.89 -32.90 -1.53
N ILE A 12 0.99 -31.60 -1.32
CA ILE A 12 0.90 -30.92 -0.03
C ILE A 12 -0.57 -30.55 0.22
N ILE A 13 -1.20 -29.88 -0.75
CA ILE A 13 -2.60 -29.45 -0.70
C ILE A 13 -3.33 -30.05 -1.91
N ASN A 14 -4.45 -30.75 -1.66
CA ASN A 14 -5.27 -31.34 -2.71
C ASN A 14 -5.82 -30.27 -3.67
N PRO A 15 -5.99 -30.58 -4.97
CA PRO A 15 -6.45 -29.63 -5.97
C PRO A 15 -7.98 -29.39 -5.91
N GLU A 16 -8.46 -28.82 -4.81
CA GLU A 16 -9.89 -28.61 -4.53
C GLU A 16 -10.30 -27.12 -4.46
N TYR A 17 -9.33 -26.22 -4.41
CA TYR A 17 -9.55 -24.78 -4.24
C TYR A 17 -9.67 -24.05 -5.59
N ASP A 18 -10.27 -22.87 -5.63
CA ASP A 18 -10.32 -22.08 -6.86
C ASP A 18 -8.95 -21.49 -7.17
N TYR A 19 -8.28 -20.96 -6.14
CA TYR A 19 -6.93 -20.40 -6.22
C TYR A 19 -6.15 -20.69 -4.93
N ILE A 20 -4.82 -20.73 -5.03
CA ILE A 20 -3.94 -20.77 -3.86
C ILE A 20 -2.92 -19.63 -3.98
N GLN A 21 -2.87 -18.77 -2.96
CA GLN A 21 -1.85 -17.74 -2.84
C GLN A 21 -0.71 -18.29 -1.97
N ILE A 22 0.53 -18.12 -2.45
CA ILE A 22 1.75 -18.52 -1.75
C ILE A 22 2.53 -17.24 -1.44
N PRO A 23 2.23 -16.56 -0.30
CA PRO A 23 2.77 -15.23 -0.05
C PRO A 23 4.25 -15.22 0.31
N ASN A 24 4.81 -16.34 0.78
CA ASN A 24 6.18 -16.41 1.25
C ASN A 24 6.88 -17.66 0.68
N PRO A 25 7.96 -17.51 -0.11
CA PRO A 25 8.67 -18.64 -0.70
C PRO A 25 9.47 -19.47 0.33
N SER A 26 9.68 -18.96 1.54
CA SER A 26 10.49 -19.59 2.59
C SER A 26 9.67 -20.10 3.78
N LYS A 27 8.37 -19.78 3.85
CA LYS A 27 7.45 -20.30 4.89
C LYS A 27 6.31 -21.06 4.23
N PRO A 28 6.01 -22.30 4.65
CA PRO A 28 4.95 -23.10 4.06
C PRO A 28 3.57 -22.64 4.55
N ILE A 29 3.14 -21.47 4.06
CA ILE A 29 1.81 -20.92 4.30
C ILE A 29 1.10 -20.82 2.95
N PHE A 30 -0.11 -21.35 2.91
CA PHE A 30 -0.91 -21.41 1.69
C PHE A 30 -2.29 -20.81 1.98
N ILE A 31 -2.66 -19.78 1.24
CA ILE A 31 -3.99 -19.16 1.38
C ILE A 31 -4.86 -19.71 0.28
N ALA A 32 -5.74 -20.62 0.68
CA ALA A 32 -6.62 -21.36 -0.21
C ALA A 32 -7.94 -20.60 -0.34
N LEU A 33 -8.24 -20.13 -1.55
CA LEU A 33 -9.45 -19.37 -1.87
C LEU A 33 -10.49 -20.28 -2.53
N PHE A 34 -11.74 -20.16 -2.11
CA PHE A 34 -12.84 -20.99 -2.59
C PHE A 34 -14.18 -20.27 -2.47
N ASP A 35 -15.19 -20.80 -3.15
CA ASP A 35 -16.59 -20.33 -3.10
C ASP A 35 -16.73 -18.83 -3.34
N TYR A 36 -16.34 -18.38 -4.54
CA TYR A 36 -16.51 -16.97 -4.95
C TYR A 36 -17.97 -16.54 -4.88
N ASN A 37 -18.25 -15.50 -4.10
CA ASN A 37 -19.53 -14.84 -4.04
C ASN A 37 -19.58 -13.70 -5.08
N LYS A 38 -20.45 -13.84 -6.08
CA LYS A 38 -20.60 -12.86 -7.17
C LYS A 38 -21.22 -11.54 -6.71
N ASP A 39 -22.06 -11.56 -5.66
CA ASP A 39 -22.76 -10.39 -5.17
C ASP A 39 -21.83 -9.48 -4.37
N THR A 40 -20.98 -10.09 -3.51
CA THR A 40 -19.99 -9.35 -2.72
C THR A 40 -18.66 -9.16 -3.44
N GLN A 41 -18.41 -9.92 -4.51
CA GLN A 41 -17.14 -10.01 -5.21
C GLN A 41 -15.98 -10.52 -4.32
N GLU A 42 -16.27 -11.47 -3.42
CA GLU A 42 -15.30 -11.99 -2.46
C GLU A 42 -15.18 -13.51 -2.49
N TYR A 43 -13.98 -13.99 -2.14
CA TYR A 43 -13.72 -15.41 -1.86
C TYR A 43 -13.78 -15.67 -0.36
N ASN A 44 -14.23 -16.88 0.01
CA ASN A 44 -13.87 -17.47 1.30
C ASN A 44 -12.40 -17.88 1.27
N SER A 45 -11.77 -17.94 2.45
CA SER A 45 -10.36 -18.31 2.57
C SER A 45 -10.09 -19.28 3.72
N LYS A 46 -9.12 -20.16 3.53
CA LYS A 46 -8.45 -20.92 4.59
C LYS A 46 -6.94 -20.73 4.50
N VAL A 47 -6.27 -20.72 5.64
CA VAL A 47 -4.81 -20.69 5.69
C VAL A 47 -4.31 -22.06 6.09
N LEU A 48 -3.50 -22.68 5.25
CA LEU A 48 -3.00 -24.05 5.41
C LEU A 48 -1.49 -24.05 5.59
N ASN A 49 -0.98 -24.97 6.42
CA ASN A 49 0.46 -25.21 6.57
C ASN A 49 0.97 -26.36 5.66
N GLU A 50 2.23 -26.76 5.80
CA GLU A 50 2.85 -27.87 5.06
C GLU A 50 2.21 -29.24 5.26
N LYS A 51 1.38 -29.40 6.29
CA LYS A 51 0.63 -30.63 6.59
C LYS A 51 -0.82 -30.57 6.08
N GLY A 52 -1.20 -29.51 5.38
CA GLY A 52 -2.58 -29.24 4.99
C GLY A 52 -3.50 -28.92 6.17
N LYS A 53 -2.94 -28.65 7.35
CA LYS A 53 -3.73 -28.28 8.53
C LYS A 53 -4.08 -26.80 8.47
N GLU A 54 -5.34 -26.49 8.76
CA GLU A 54 -5.81 -25.13 8.90
C GLU A 54 -5.17 -24.43 10.12
N ILE A 55 -4.65 -23.23 9.87
CA ILE A 55 -4.04 -22.32 10.84
C ILE A 55 -4.66 -20.93 10.70
N LEU A 56 -4.34 -20.00 11.61
CA LEU A 56 -4.90 -18.65 11.64
C LEU A 56 -6.45 -18.62 11.71
N THR A 57 -7.05 -19.64 12.31
CA THR A 57 -8.51 -19.85 12.39
C THR A 57 -9.27 -18.78 13.19
N SER A 58 -8.56 -17.95 13.96
CA SER A 58 -9.13 -16.78 14.65
C SER A 58 -9.47 -15.63 13.71
N TYR A 59 -9.02 -15.67 12.45
CA TYR A 59 -9.22 -14.61 11.46
C TYR A 59 -10.06 -15.12 10.29
N LYS A 60 -11.02 -14.29 9.86
CA LYS A 60 -11.86 -14.57 8.69
C LYS A 60 -11.28 -13.92 7.44
N ASN A 61 -11.50 -14.55 6.29
CA ASN A 61 -11.16 -14.02 4.96
C ASN A 61 -9.72 -13.47 4.88
N VAL A 62 -8.76 -14.28 5.35
CA VAL A 62 -7.34 -13.98 5.27
C VAL A 62 -6.88 -14.05 3.82
N GLN A 63 -6.18 -13.01 3.37
CA GLN A 63 -5.66 -12.89 2.02
C GLN A 63 -4.22 -12.35 2.03
N ALA A 64 -3.43 -12.78 1.06
CA ALA A 64 -2.16 -12.16 0.77
C ALA A 64 -2.38 -10.72 0.26
N ILE A 65 -1.45 -9.83 0.58
CA ILE A 65 -1.44 -8.47 0.03
C ILE A 65 -0.56 -8.50 -1.22
N PRO A 66 -1.11 -8.25 -2.43
CA PRO A 66 -0.31 -8.19 -3.65
C PRO A 66 0.81 -7.18 -3.53
N ASN A 67 1.99 -7.55 -4.01
CA ASN A 67 3.13 -6.66 -4.11
C ASN A 67 3.30 -6.28 -5.58
N ASN A 68 2.71 -5.13 -5.93
CA ASN A 68 2.76 -4.56 -7.28
C ASN A 68 3.91 -3.57 -7.44
N ASN A 69 4.89 -3.54 -6.52
CA ASN A 69 6.04 -2.66 -6.68
C ASN A 69 6.95 -3.20 -7.79
N THR A 70 7.30 -2.35 -8.75
CA THR A 70 8.12 -2.68 -9.94
C THR A 70 9.48 -3.31 -9.60
N SER A 71 9.94 -3.20 -8.35
CA SER A 71 11.23 -3.70 -7.87
C SER A 71 11.17 -5.02 -7.11
N SER A 72 9.98 -5.60 -6.85
CA SER A 72 9.84 -6.81 -6.03
C SER A 72 9.78 -8.10 -6.83
N THR A 73 10.55 -9.11 -6.41
CA THR A 73 10.54 -10.46 -7.00
C THR A 73 9.34 -11.31 -6.57
N ASN A 74 8.71 -10.97 -5.44
CA ASN A 74 7.58 -11.70 -4.89
C ASN A 74 6.27 -11.05 -5.31
N SER A 75 5.29 -11.85 -5.74
CA SER A 75 3.95 -11.37 -6.12
C SER A 75 3.13 -10.82 -4.94
N TYR A 76 3.57 -11.09 -3.70
CA TYR A 76 2.90 -10.70 -2.46
C TYR A 76 3.89 -10.19 -1.43
N LEU A 77 3.38 -9.45 -0.44
CA LEU A 77 4.14 -9.16 0.78
C LEU A 77 4.35 -10.46 1.56
N THR A 78 5.60 -10.71 1.95
CA THR A 78 6.02 -12.00 2.52
C THR A 78 5.87 -12.07 4.04
N SER A 79 5.72 -10.92 4.72
CA SER A 79 5.73 -10.81 6.19
C SER A 79 4.36 -10.58 6.81
N ILE A 80 3.40 -10.07 6.04
CA ILE A 80 2.08 -9.67 6.52
C ILE A 80 0.97 -10.13 5.59
N LEU A 81 -0.21 -10.34 6.16
CA LEU A 81 -1.45 -10.68 5.48
C LEU A 81 -2.54 -9.69 5.91
N LYS A 82 -3.61 -9.59 5.11
CA LYS A 82 -4.83 -8.90 5.51
C LYS A 82 -5.91 -9.91 5.89
N TYR A 83 -6.76 -9.56 6.85
CA TYR A 83 -7.98 -10.31 7.20
C TYR A 83 -9.17 -9.38 7.17
N LYS A 84 -10.38 -9.91 7.00
CA LYS A 84 -11.61 -9.11 6.93
C LYS A 84 -12.57 -9.49 8.06
N GLN A 85 -13.11 -8.48 8.73
CA GLN A 85 -14.17 -8.61 9.73
C GLN A 85 -15.09 -7.39 9.62
N ASP A 86 -16.41 -7.60 9.64
CA ASP A 86 -17.42 -6.52 9.64
C ASP A 86 -17.19 -5.48 8.52
N ASP A 87 -16.92 -5.98 7.30
CA ASP A 87 -16.60 -5.19 6.11
C ASP A 87 -15.35 -4.31 6.17
N LYS A 88 -14.47 -4.56 7.15
CA LYS A 88 -13.20 -3.86 7.29
C LYS A 88 -12.03 -4.82 7.32
N TYR A 89 -10.90 -4.35 6.84
CA TYR A 89 -9.63 -5.05 6.82
C TYR A 89 -8.73 -4.64 7.98
N GLY A 90 -8.07 -5.63 8.55
CA GLY A 90 -6.96 -5.48 9.47
C GLY A 90 -5.73 -6.23 8.95
N ILE A 91 -4.60 -6.05 9.62
CA ILE A 91 -3.33 -6.65 9.25
C ILE A 91 -2.89 -7.61 10.35
N ILE A 92 -2.36 -8.76 9.92
CA ILE A 92 -1.69 -9.73 10.78
C ILE A 92 -0.31 -10.03 10.20
N THR A 93 0.63 -10.41 11.04
CA THR A 93 1.87 -11.02 10.57
C THR A 93 1.55 -12.40 9.98
N ILE A 94 2.46 -12.90 9.14
CA ILE A 94 2.38 -14.26 8.59
C ILE A 94 2.32 -15.35 9.67
N ASP A 95 2.81 -15.04 10.88
CA ASP A 95 2.78 -15.94 12.04
C ASP A 95 1.52 -15.76 12.92
N GLY A 96 0.58 -14.91 12.50
CA GLY A 96 -0.72 -14.74 13.15
C GLY A 96 -0.82 -13.68 14.25
N LYS A 97 0.23 -12.87 14.44
CA LYS A 97 0.17 -11.75 15.40
C LYS A 97 -0.61 -10.59 14.79
N THR A 98 -1.59 -10.05 15.51
CA THR A 98 -2.31 -8.85 15.08
C THR A 98 -1.37 -7.65 14.99
N VAL A 99 -1.40 -6.98 13.84
CA VAL A 99 -0.69 -5.70 13.58
C VAL A 99 -1.68 -4.55 13.70
N THR A 100 -2.82 -4.65 13.01
CA THR A 100 -3.92 -3.69 13.11
C THR A 100 -5.27 -4.39 13.31
N LYS A 101 -6.18 -3.70 14.00
CA LYS A 101 -7.59 -4.08 14.08
C LYS A 101 -8.27 -3.90 12.71
N PRO A 102 -9.43 -4.54 12.45
CA PRO A 102 -10.12 -4.37 11.18
C PRO A 102 -10.84 -3.02 11.14
N VAL A 103 -10.11 -1.99 10.72
CA VAL A 103 -10.60 -0.60 10.71
C VAL A 103 -10.56 0.05 9.33
N TYR A 104 -9.93 -0.59 8.35
CA TYR A 104 -9.71 -0.04 7.02
C TYR A 104 -10.69 -0.60 6.00
N GLU A 105 -11.25 0.25 5.14
CA GLU A 105 -12.07 -0.14 3.99
C GLU A 105 -11.22 -0.79 2.89
N SER A 106 -9.96 -0.38 2.75
CA SER A 106 -9.00 -1.00 1.84
C SER A 106 -7.56 -0.89 2.36
N ILE A 107 -6.73 -1.84 1.95
CA ILE A 107 -5.29 -1.90 2.25
C ILE A 107 -4.58 -2.35 0.97
N GLU A 108 -3.69 -1.51 0.46
CA GLU A 108 -2.90 -1.78 -0.75
C GLU A 108 -1.48 -1.26 -0.63
N VAL A 109 -0.54 -1.87 -1.36
CA VAL A 109 0.83 -1.37 -1.43
C VAL A 109 0.85 -0.02 -2.14
N LEU A 110 1.66 0.91 -1.63
CA LEU A 110 1.91 2.18 -2.31
C LEU A 110 3.02 2.00 -3.35
N GLU A 111 2.69 2.27 -4.61
CA GLU A 111 3.66 2.17 -5.72
C GLU A 111 4.90 3.05 -5.46
N TYR A 112 6.08 2.52 -5.79
CA TYR A 112 7.37 3.18 -5.56
C TYR A 112 7.76 3.38 -4.09
N LYS A 113 7.04 2.79 -3.13
CA LYS A 113 7.38 2.85 -1.70
C LYS A 113 7.33 1.48 -1.08
N ASP A 114 8.52 0.89 -0.92
CA ASP A 114 8.67 -0.36 -0.17
C ASP A 114 8.14 -0.21 1.25
N GLU A 115 7.44 -1.24 1.72
CA GLU A 115 6.93 -1.35 3.09
C GLU A 115 5.97 -0.23 3.53
N VAL A 116 5.41 0.53 2.58
CA VAL A 116 4.35 1.52 2.83
C VAL A 116 3.04 1.01 2.25
N LEU A 117 2.01 1.01 3.09
CA LEU A 117 0.66 0.64 2.72
C LEU A 117 -0.20 1.89 2.65
N LYS A 118 -0.93 2.05 1.55
CA LYS A 118 -2.02 3.00 1.45
C LYS A 118 -3.28 2.34 2.00
N VAL A 119 -3.91 3.03 2.94
CA VAL A 119 -5.10 2.55 3.64
C VAL A 119 -6.25 3.53 3.48
N LYS A 120 -7.47 3.01 3.39
CA LYS A 120 -8.68 3.83 3.35
C LYS A 120 -9.49 3.65 4.63
N GLN A 121 -9.89 4.74 5.26
CA GLN A 121 -10.73 4.74 6.46
C GLN A 121 -11.66 5.95 6.43
N ASN A 122 -12.97 5.73 6.61
CA ASN A 122 -14.00 6.77 6.57
C ASN A 122 -13.92 7.58 5.27
N ASP A 123 -13.83 6.89 4.13
CA ASP A 123 -13.70 7.48 2.79
C ASP A 123 -12.44 8.34 2.54
N LYS A 124 -11.46 8.30 3.44
CA LYS A 124 -10.19 9.04 3.32
C LYS A 124 -9.00 8.10 3.27
N PHE A 125 -7.98 8.48 2.52
CA PHE A 125 -6.72 7.76 2.40
C PHE A 125 -5.68 8.29 3.37
N GLY A 126 -4.94 7.36 3.95
CA GLY A 126 -3.75 7.58 4.76
C GLY A 126 -2.66 6.57 4.39
N LEU A 127 -1.51 6.67 5.03
CA LEU A 127 -0.37 5.75 4.85
C LEU A 127 0.05 5.18 6.20
N ILE A 128 0.34 3.89 6.22
CA ILE A 128 0.96 3.18 7.35
C ILE A 128 2.18 2.40 6.89
N ASN A 129 3.10 2.08 7.79
CA ASN A 129 4.14 1.09 7.52
C ASN A 129 3.61 -0.35 7.72
N ILE A 130 4.42 -1.35 7.38
CA ILE A 130 4.07 -2.78 7.60
C ILE A 130 3.89 -3.18 9.08
N ASN A 131 4.38 -2.38 10.02
CA ASN A 131 4.16 -2.56 11.46
C ASN A 131 2.85 -1.94 11.96
N GLY A 132 2.10 -1.28 11.07
CA GLY A 132 0.84 -0.60 11.41
C GLY A 132 1.00 0.82 11.94
N ASP A 133 2.23 1.35 12.00
CA ASP A 133 2.46 2.73 12.45
C ASP A 133 1.98 3.72 11.39
N VAL A 134 1.27 4.75 11.84
CA VAL A 134 0.73 5.79 10.96
C VAL A 134 1.85 6.72 10.48
N ILE A 135 2.03 6.79 9.15
CA ILE A 135 2.90 7.76 8.47
C ILE A 135 2.10 9.00 8.10
N ILE A 136 0.91 8.80 7.53
CA ILE A 136 -0.04 9.86 7.15
C ILE A 136 -1.43 9.42 7.62
N LYS A 137 -2.11 10.26 8.39
CA LYS A 137 -3.47 9.96 8.85
C LYS A 137 -4.45 9.89 7.68
N PRO A 138 -5.51 9.06 7.77
CA PRO A 138 -6.59 9.04 6.78
C PRO A 138 -7.39 10.34 6.74
N GLU A 139 -6.92 11.32 5.97
CA GLU A 139 -7.50 12.67 5.89
C GLU A 139 -7.66 13.17 4.44
N TYR A 140 -7.09 12.46 3.46
CA TYR A 140 -6.99 12.90 2.07
C TYR A 140 -7.93 12.13 1.15
N ASN A 141 -8.39 12.76 0.07
CA ASN A 141 -9.17 12.08 -0.96
C ASN A 141 -8.31 11.23 -1.90
N SER A 142 -7.02 11.54 -2.01
CA SER A 142 -6.03 10.76 -2.75
C SER A 142 -4.62 11.05 -2.22
N ILE A 143 -3.76 10.02 -2.30
CA ILE A 143 -2.34 10.09 -1.99
C ILE A 143 -1.59 9.35 -3.10
N ALA A 144 -0.61 10.01 -3.71
CA ALA A 144 0.30 9.44 -4.69
C ALA A 144 1.74 9.80 -4.35
N THR A 145 2.70 8.96 -4.74
CA THR A 145 4.11 9.33 -4.64
C THR A 145 4.46 10.38 -5.69
N ASP A 146 5.48 11.18 -5.40
CA ASP A 146 5.94 12.20 -6.36
C ASP A 146 6.89 11.65 -7.44
N SER A 147 7.07 10.32 -7.45
CA SER A 147 7.90 9.54 -8.37
C SER A 147 9.37 9.99 -8.47
N TYR A 148 9.89 10.73 -7.49
CA TYR A 148 11.31 11.11 -7.49
C TYR A 148 12.20 9.88 -7.33
N TYR A 149 13.05 9.65 -8.34
CA TYR A 149 14.04 8.58 -8.38
C TYR A 149 15.45 9.14 -8.52
N ASN A 150 16.36 8.69 -7.65
CA ASN A 150 17.80 8.87 -7.79
C ASN A 150 18.50 7.51 -7.72
N GLN A 151 19.59 7.31 -8.45
CA GLN A 151 20.33 6.05 -8.46
C GLN A 151 20.87 5.65 -7.07
N SER A 152 21.29 6.63 -6.26
CA SER A 152 21.77 6.42 -4.89
C SER A 152 20.66 6.01 -3.93
N SER A 153 19.57 6.77 -3.88
CA SER A 153 18.50 6.61 -2.90
C SER A 153 17.29 5.82 -3.40
N LYS A 154 17.26 5.45 -4.68
CA LYS A 154 16.06 4.99 -5.39
C LYS A 154 14.90 5.95 -5.11
N TYR A 155 13.74 5.42 -4.71
CA TYR A 155 12.54 6.18 -4.34
C TYR A 155 12.48 6.57 -2.85
N GLN A 156 13.52 6.32 -2.05
CA GLN A 156 13.49 6.63 -0.62
C GLN A 156 13.24 8.13 -0.35
N LYS A 157 13.70 8.99 -1.26
CA LYS A 157 13.54 10.45 -1.18
C LYS A 157 12.25 10.98 -1.81
N ALA A 158 11.45 10.13 -2.46
CA ALA A 158 10.15 10.53 -2.99
C ALA A 158 9.21 10.97 -1.87
N GLY A 159 8.56 12.12 -2.03
CA GLY A 159 7.48 12.55 -1.16
C GLY A 159 6.12 12.05 -1.64
N TYR A 160 5.08 12.68 -1.11
CA TYR A 160 3.69 12.35 -1.35
C TYR A 160 2.94 13.61 -1.78
N ILE A 161 2.28 13.52 -2.93
CA ILE A 161 1.30 14.50 -3.38
C ILE A 161 -0.06 14.02 -2.87
N VAL A 162 -0.73 14.90 -2.13
CA VAL A 162 -2.02 14.60 -1.50
C VAL A 162 -3.06 15.59 -1.98
N ASN A 163 -4.33 15.20 -1.99
CA ASN A 163 -5.41 16.14 -2.29
C ASN A 163 -6.61 16.02 -1.36
N VAL A 164 -7.40 17.10 -1.33
CA VAL A 164 -8.74 17.14 -0.77
C VAL A 164 -9.71 17.65 -1.83
N VAL A 165 -10.97 17.22 -1.74
CA VAL A 165 -12.06 17.74 -2.56
C VAL A 165 -12.70 18.91 -1.82
N THR A 166 -12.87 20.04 -2.51
CA THR A 166 -13.57 21.23 -2.02
C THR A 166 -14.70 21.59 -2.98
N GLU A 167 -15.56 22.53 -2.61
CA GLU A 167 -16.60 23.08 -3.51
C GLU A 167 -16.01 23.66 -4.80
N GLN A 168 -14.75 24.12 -4.77
CA GLN A 168 -14.04 24.69 -5.90
C GLN A 168 -13.14 23.66 -6.62
N GLY A 169 -13.41 22.36 -6.44
CA GLY A 169 -12.65 21.25 -7.00
C GLY A 169 -11.50 20.78 -6.12
N TYR A 170 -10.55 20.06 -6.73
CA TYR A 170 -9.41 19.48 -6.02
C TYR A 170 -8.44 20.54 -5.52
N ARG A 171 -7.90 20.32 -4.32
CA ARG A 171 -6.79 21.10 -3.77
C ARG A 171 -5.67 20.17 -3.33
N TYR A 172 -4.49 20.41 -3.87
CA TYR A 172 -3.30 19.59 -3.71
C TYR A 172 -2.36 20.21 -2.67
N GLY A 173 -1.72 19.34 -1.91
CA GLY A 173 -0.66 19.65 -0.96
C GLY A 173 0.52 18.70 -1.17
N TYR A 174 1.54 18.82 -0.33
CA TYR A 174 2.74 17.99 -0.42
C TYR A 174 3.27 17.65 0.96
N ILE A 175 3.60 16.38 1.14
CA ILE A 175 4.20 15.80 2.33
C ILE A 175 5.52 15.19 1.91
N ASN A 176 6.60 15.47 2.65
CA ASN A 176 7.92 14.94 2.29
C ASN A 176 8.03 13.42 2.57
N SER A 177 9.16 12.82 2.19
CA SER A 177 9.41 11.38 2.38
C SER A 177 9.38 10.91 3.85
N GLN A 178 9.52 11.84 4.81
CA GLN A 178 9.48 11.58 6.25
C GLN A 178 8.06 11.70 6.84
N GLY A 179 7.04 11.96 6.02
CA GLY A 179 5.68 12.17 6.50
C GLY A 179 5.41 13.58 7.04
N LYS A 180 6.33 14.55 6.87
CA LYS A 180 6.14 15.93 7.31
C LYS A 180 5.45 16.75 6.22
N GLN A 181 4.34 17.40 6.56
CA GLN A 181 3.66 18.34 5.68
C GLN A 181 4.58 19.52 5.33
N VAL A 182 4.72 19.80 4.03
CA VAL A 182 5.50 20.92 3.48
C VAL A 182 4.58 21.97 2.88
N LEU A 183 3.58 21.54 2.11
CA LEU A 183 2.59 22.40 1.48
C LEU A 183 1.19 22.02 1.94
N ASP A 184 0.42 23.02 2.33
CA ASP A 184 -1.00 22.85 2.63
C ASP A 184 -1.81 22.55 1.37
N THR A 185 -2.96 21.90 1.53
CA THR A 185 -3.84 21.51 0.44
C THR A 185 -4.64 22.71 -0.07
N MET A 186 -3.95 23.62 -0.75
CA MET A 186 -4.50 24.90 -1.25
C MET A 186 -4.16 25.18 -2.72
N PHE A 187 -3.35 24.33 -3.35
CA PHE A 187 -2.92 24.49 -4.73
C PHE A 187 -3.88 23.78 -5.67
N THR A 188 -4.09 24.31 -6.88
CA THR A 188 -4.88 23.61 -7.92
C THR A 188 -4.09 22.48 -8.57
N ASN A 189 -2.75 22.52 -8.47
CA ASN A 189 -1.87 21.43 -8.90
C ASN A 189 -0.51 21.53 -8.18
N VAL A 190 0.11 20.38 -7.87
CA VAL A 190 1.46 20.25 -7.34
C VAL A 190 2.17 19.13 -8.10
N LYS A 191 3.37 19.40 -8.64
CA LYS A 191 4.21 18.42 -9.32
C LYS A 191 5.65 18.53 -8.84
N ARG A 192 6.31 17.39 -8.64
CA ARG A 192 7.75 17.32 -8.40
C ARG A 192 8.54 17.47 -9.70
N ILE A 193 9.58 18.30 -9.68
CA ILE A 193 10.63 18.32 -10.70
C ILE A 193 11.57 17.16 -10.40
N THR A 194 11.60 16.15 -11.28
CA THR A 194 12.34 14.90 -11.08
C THR A 194 13.64 14.84 -11.88
N GLU A 195 13.84 15.78 -12.80
CA GLU A 195 15.04 15.94 -13.61
C GLU A 195 16.22 16.45 -12.78
N VAL A 196 15.95 17.22 -11.72
CA VAL A 196 16.97 17.69 -10.77
C VAL A 196 17.24 16.61 -9.72
N LYS A 197 18.35 15.88 -9.87
CA LYS A 197 18.82 14.84 -8.94
C LYS A 197 19.52 15.47 -7.73
N ASP A 198 18.74 15.78 -6.72
CA ASP A 198 19.18 16.41 -5.47
C ASP A 198 18.39 15.79 -4.31
N ASP A 199 19.04 14.88 -3.58
CA ASP A 199 18.42 14.14 -2.47
C ASP A 199 18.21 15.00 -1.21
N ASN A 200 18.82 16.19 -1.18
CA ASN A 200 18.74 17.11 -0.06
C ASN A 200 17.62 18.13 -0.22
N ASN A 201 17.14 18.35 -1.45
CA ASN A 201 16.16 19.37 -1.74
C ASN A 201 14.97 18.84 -2.54
N THR A 202 13.85 19.54 -2.39
CA THR A 202 12.59 19.26 -3.06
C THR A 202 12.17 20.42 -3.91
N TYR A 203 12.13 20.21 -5.22
CA TYR A 203 11.74 21.22 -6.20
C TYR A 203 10.34 20.93 -6.72
N LEU A 204 9.39 21.82 -6.43
CA LEU A 204 7.97 21.63 -6.77
C LEU A 204 7.52 22.73 -7.73
N ILE A 205 6.80 22.34 -8.77
CA ILE A 205 5.97 23.23 -9.56
C ILE A 205 4.59 23.24 -8.90
N THR A 206 4.08 24.43 -8.62
CA THR A 206 2.78 24.62 -7.99
C THR A 206 1.93 25.54 -8.84
N TYR A 207 0.62 25.31 -8.85
CA TYR A 207 -0.35 26.19 -9.48
C TYR A 207 -1.36 26.66 -8.44
N LYS A 208 -1.61 27.96 -8.39
CA LYS A 208 -2.64 28.56 -7.54
C LYS A 208 -3.26 29.73 -8.27
N ASN A 209 -4.57 29.76 -8.41
CA ASN A 209 -5.33 30.85 -9.04
C ASN A 209 -4.79 31.25 -10.43
N GLY A 210 -4.45 30.25 -11.26
CA GLY A 210 -3.91 30.46 -12.61
C GLY A 210 -2.44 30.87 -12.67
N GLN A 211 -1.75 31.02 -11.53
CA GLN A 211 -0.33 31.37 -11.48
C GLN A 211 0.52 30.15 -11.16
N ALA A 212 1.63 29.99 -11.90
CA ALA A 212 2.63 28.95 -11.66
C ALA A 212 3.76 29.49 -10.78
N GLY A 213 4.26 28.66 -9.86
CA GLY A 213 5.39 28.98 -9.00
C GLY A 213 6.33 27.78 -8.83
N ILE A 214 7.62 28.06 -8.60
CA ILE A 214 8.63 27.05 -8.29
C ILE A 214 9.08 27.20 -6.84
N LEU A 215 8.95 26.12 -6.07
CA LEU A 215 9.35 26.05 -4.67
C LEU A 215 10.56 25.14 -4.48
N LYS A 216 11.47 25.52 -3.59
CA LYS A 216 12.53 24.66 -3.05
C LYS A 216 12.26 24.43 -1.55
N ASN A 217 11.96 23.20 -1.15
CA ASN A 217 11.67 22.73 0.22
C ASN A 217 10.49 23.39 0.97
N ARG A 218 10.13 24.64 0.65
CA ARG A 218 8.94 25.44 1.02
C ARG A 218 9.08 26.89 0.52
N SER A 219 10.31 27.33 0.22
CA SER A 219 10.63 28.70 -0.15
C SER A 219 10.51 28.92 -1.65
N ASN A 220 10.01 30.09 -2.07
CA ASN A 220 10.01 30.50 -3.47
C ASN A 220 11.44 30.58 -4.01
N CYS A 221 11.68 29.97 -5.17
CA CYS A 221 12.85 30.27 -5.98
C CYS A 221 12.57 31.55 -6.77
N ASN A 222 12.79 32.73 -6.18
CA ASN A 222 12.82 33.96 -6.96
C ASN A 222 14.05 33.92 -7.86
N ARG A 223 13.86 33.95 -9.18
CA ARG A 223 14.93 34.31 -10.12
C ARG A 223 15.24 35.80 -9.87
N LYS A 224 16.47 36.09 -9.45
CA LYS A 224 17.09 37.40 -9.68
C LYS A 224 17.54 37.47 -11.13
#